data_AF-A0A7W0JBU6-F1
#
_entry.id   AF-A0A7W0JBU6-F1
#
_cell.length_a   1.000
_cell.length_b   1.000
_cell.length_c   1.000
_cell.angle_alpha   90.00
_cell.angle_beta   90.00
_cell.angle_gamma   90.00
#
_symmetry.space_group_name_H-M   'P 1'
#
loop_
_entity.id
_entity.type
_entity.pdbx_description
1 polymer ?
#
loop_
_entity_poly.entity_id
_entity_poly.type
_entity_poly.pdbx_seq_one_letter_code
_entity_poly.pdbx_strand_id
1 'polypeptide(L)'
;MNKNHSKTRSLWIATTSDTNYFSLQGECEVDVAILGGGIAGLSAAFFLKEAGATVAVVEAQKIAQGVTGNTTAKITSLHNLIYSHLIKKYGEQTAYLYGEANQSINCDFTRAPA
;
A
#
# COMPACT_ATOMS: atom_id res chain seq x y z
N MET A 1 -3.86 -37.50 -8.72
CA MET A 1 -4.83 -36.42 -9.06
C MET A 1 -4.05 -35.15 -9.37
N ASN A 2 -3.87 -34.81 -10.64
CA ASN A 2 -3.16 -33.59 -11.06
C ASN A 2 -4.17 -32.44 -11.15
N LYS A 3 -4.20 -31.55 -10.15
CA LYS A 3 -4.96 -30.30 -10.24
C LYS A 3 -4.11 -29.28 -10.99
N ASN A 4 -4.25 -29.24 -12.32
CA ASN A 4 -3.79 -28.12 -13.13
C ASN A 4 -4.71 -26.92 -12.84
N HIS A 5 -4.43 -26.22 -11.74
CA HIS A 5 -4.98 -24.88 -11.55
C HIS A 5 -4.23 -23.95 -12.50
N SER A 6 -4.90 -23.53 -13.57
CA SER A 6 -4.52 -22.30 -14.27
C SER A 6 -4.49 -21.19 -13.21
N LYS A 7 -3.30 -20.80 -12.77
CA LYS A 7 -3.15 -19.76 -11.74
C LYS A 7 -3.65 -18.46 -12.36
N THR A 8 -4.83 -18.00 -11.94
CA THR A 8 -5.28 -16.63 -12.24
C THR A 8 -4.25 -15.68 -11.64
N ARG A 9 -3.44 -15.05 -12.49
CA ARG A 9 -2.45 -14.04 -12.11
C ARG A 9 -3.16 -12.70 -12.04
N SER A 10 -2.90 -11.90 -11.01
CA SER A 10 -3.46 -10.55 -10.93
C SER A 10 -2.98 -9.70 -12.11
N LEU A 11 -3.78 -8.70 -12.50
CA LEU A 11 -3.42 -7.79 -13.58
C LEU A 11 -2.10 -7.07 -13.26
N TRP A 12 -1.94 -6.57 -12.03
CA TRP A 12 -0.72 -5.90 -11.57
C TRP A 12 0.54 -6.73 -11.77
N ILE A 13 0.52 -8.01 -11.34
CA ILE A 13 1.70 -8.88 -11.47
C ILE A 13 1.88 -9.33 -12.92
N ALA A 14 0.83 -9.36 -13.74
CA ALA A 14 0.93 -9.73 -15.16
C ALA A 14 1.46 -8.60 -16.05
N THR A 15 1.21 -7.34 -15.70
CA THR A 15 1.54 -6.18 -16.55
C THR A 15 2.72 -5.34 -16.05
N THR A 16 3.15 -5.52 -14.79
CA THR A 16 4.30 -4.80 -14.23
C THR A 16 5.57 -5.63 -14.38
N SER A 17 6.68 -4.97 -14.73
CA SER A 17 8.00 -5.59 -14.80
C SER A 17 8.42 -6.14 -13.42
N ASP A 18 9.13 -7.26 -13.40
CA ASP A 18 9.65 -7.82 -12.15
C ASP A 18 10.75 -6.94 -11.56
N THR A 19 10.82 -6.93 -10.23
CA THR A 19 11.90 -6.29 -9.49
C THR A 19 13.11 -7.22 -9.35
N ASN A 20 14.32 -6.68 -9.54
CA ASN A 20 15.57 -7.43 -9.45
C ASN A 20 16.53 -6.86 -8.40
N TYR A 21 16.05 -6.75 -7.16
CA TYR A 21 16.91 -6.38 -6.02
C TYR A 21 17.76 -7.57 -5.59
N PHE A 22 18.99 -7.29 -5.18
CA PHE A 22 19.91 -8.31 -4.68
C PHE A 22 19.46 -8.81 -3.31
N SER A 23 19.74 -10.08 -3.03
CA SER A 23 19.67 -10.60 -1.67
C SER A 23 20.72 -9.89 -0.80
N LEU A 24 20.34 -9.57 0.43
CA LEU A 24 21.27 -9.01 1.41
C LEU A 24 22.43 -9.98 1.63
N GLN A 25 23.66 -9.51 1.43
CA GLN A 25 24.87 -10.26 1.70
C GLN A 25 25.57 -9.65 2.91
N GLY A 26 25.87 -10.48 3.91
CA GLY A 26 26.50 -10.02 5.15
C GLY A 26 25.58 -9.14 5.99
N GLU A 27 26.17 -8.15 6.64
CA GLU A 27 25.49 -7.24 7.56
C GLU A 27 25.20 -5.90 6.88
N CYS A 28 24.06 -5.29 7.23
CA CYS A 28 23.68 -3.96 6.79
C CYS A 28 23.24 -3.17 8.00
N GLU A 29 23.91 -2.05 8.26
CA GLU A 29 23.59 -1.12 9.32
C GLU A 29 22.79 0.05 8.75
N VAL A 30 21.63 0.30 9.33
CA VAL A 30 20.70 1.37 8.97
C VAL A 30 19.98 1.83 10.22
N ASP A 31 19.46 3.06 10.20
CA ASP A 31 18.66 3.60 11.30
C ASP A 31 17.37 2.78 11.49
N VAL A 32 16.76 2.33 10.39
CA VAL A 32 15.53 1.53 10.42
C VAL A 32 15.56 0.37 9.43
N ALA A 33 15.32 -0.85 9.92
CA ALA A 33 15.07 -2.03 9.10
C ALA A 33 13.57 -2.34 9.04
N ILE A 34 13.02 -2.50 7.83
CA ILE A 34 11.61 -2.80 7.56
C ILE A 34 11.51 -4.21 6.97
N LEU A 35 10.69 -5.05 7.61
CA LEU A 35 10.41 -6.40 7.14
C LEU A 35 9.06 -6.42 6.39
N GLY A 36 9.12 -6.71 5.09
CA GLY A 36 7.97 -6.79 4.20
C GLY A 36 7.97 -5.69 3.13
N GLY A 37 8.06 -6.09 1.87
CA GLY A 37 8.06 -5.21 0.70
C GLY A 37 6.67 -4.95 0.11
N GLY A 38 5.62 -4.97 0.93
CA GLY A 38 4.26 -4.59 0.53
C GLY A 38 4.03 -3.08 0.66
N ILE A 39 2.84 -2.61 0.27
CA ILE A 39 2.49 -1.18 0.30
C ILE A 39 2.72 -0.53 1.67
N ALA A 40 2.38 -1.21 2.76
CA ALA A 40 2.58 -0.66 4.12
C ALA A 40 4.07 -0.43 4.43
N GLY A 41 4.92 -1.42 4.15
CA GLY A 41 6.37 -1.31 4.37
C GLY A 41 7.02 -0.28 3.47
N LEU A 42 6.64 -0.24 2.19
CA LEU A 42 7.16 0.74 1.23
C LEU A 42 6.74 2.16 1.55
N SER A 43 5.49 2.39 1.98
CA SER A 43 5.04 3.71 2.42
C SER A 43 5.79 4.17 3.67
N ALA A 44 6.00 3.29 4.65
CA ALA A 44 6.80 3.63 5.82
C ALA A 44 8.25 3.95 5.44
N ALA A 45 8.86 3.15 4.56
CA ALA A 45 10.21 3.38 4.05
C ALA A 45 10.35 4.73 3.36
N PHE A 46 9.37 5.10 2.54
CA PHE A 46 9.31 6.38 1.85
C PHE A 46 9.36 7.54 2.84
N PHE A 47 8.40 7.61 3.78
CA PHE A 47 8.34 8.73 4.74
C PHE A 47 9.55 8.79 5.68
N LEU A 48 10.07 7.64 6.11
CA LEU A 48 11.29 7.61 6.94
C LEU A 48 12.51 8.10 6.15
N LYS A 49 12.59 7.76 4.86
CA LYS A 49 13.65 8.25 3.99
C LYS A 49 13.56 9.77 3.78
N GLU A 50 12.35 10.32 3.61
CA GLU A 50 12.13 11.77 3.53
C GLU A 50 12.49 12.49 4.82
N ALA A 51 12.25 11.85 5.97
CA ALA A 51 12.69 12.35 7.27
C ALA A 51 14.20 12.27 7.50
N GLY A 52 14.98 11.78 6.53
CA GLY A 52 16.44 11.73 6.56
C GLY A 52 17.04 10.44 7.09
N ALA A 53 16.23 9.43 7.44
CA ALA A 53 16.74 8.16 7.94
C ALA A 53 17.36 7.31 6.82
N THR A 54 18.38 6.53 7.17
CA THR A 54 18.80 5.38 6.37
C THR A 54 17.87 4.21 6.64
N VAL A 55 17.34 3.60 5.57
CA VAL A 55 16.30 2.57 5.68
C VAL A 55 16.64 1.38 4.79
N ALA A 56 16.55 0.17 5.35
CA ALA A 56 16.61 -1.08 4.59
C ALA A 56 15.24 -1.75 4.58
N VAL A 57 14.74 -2.12 3.39
CA VAL A 57 13.52 -2.93 3.25
C VAL A 57 13.90 -4.35 2.83
N VAL A 58 13.47 -5.34 3.61
CA VAL A 58 13.75 -6.76 3.35
C VAL A 58 12.43 -7.49 3.08
N GLU A 59 12.35 -8.16 1.93
CA GLU A 59 11.20 -8.95 1.52
C GLU A 59 11.64 -10.40 1.28
N ALA A 60 10.85 -11.35 1.80
CA ALA A 60 11.16 -12.78 1.69
C ALA A 60 10.96 -13.30 0.25
N GLN A 61 10.09 -12.66 -0.53
CA GLN A 61 9.80 -13.01 -1.92
C GLN A 61 10.21 -11.88 -2.87
N LYS A 62 9.24 -11.25 -3.53
CA LYS A 62 9.41 -10.14 -4.46
C LYS A 62 8.59 -8.96 -3.97
N ILE A 63 9.17 -7.77 -4.13
CA ILE A 63 8.53 -6.51 -3.75
C ILE A 63 7.15 -6.42 -4.40
N ALA A 64 6.16 -6.02 -3.61
CA ALA A 64 4.77 -5.84 -3.99
C ALA A 64 4.04 -7.07 -4.55
N GLN A 65 4.60 -8.28 -4.57
CA GLN A 65 3.93 -9.45 -5.17
C GLN A 65 3.01 -10.25 -4.22
N GLY A 66 3.01 -9.91 -2.92
CA GLY A 66 2.10 -10.50 -1.93
C GLY A 66 0.66 -9.97 -2.03
N VAL A 67 0.07 -9.56 -0.91
CA VAL A 67 -1.30 -9.01 -0.88
C VAL A 67 -1.43 -7.76 -1.76
N THR A 68 -0.43 -6.88 -1.75
CA THR A 68 -0.43 -5.64 -2.55
C THR A 68 -0.60 -5.90 -4.05
N GLY A 69 0.14 -6.86 -4.62
CA GLY A 69 0.06 -7.16 -6.05
C GLY A 69 -1.22 -7.90 -6.43
N ASN A 70 -1.95 -8.46 -5.46
CA ASN A 70 -3.19 -9.23 -5.69
C ASN A 70 -4.46 -8.46 -5.28
N THR A 71 -4.34 -7.20 -4.84
CA THR A 71 -5.50 -6.36 -4.51
C THR A 71 -6.14 -5.76 -5.76
N THR A 72 -7.37 -5.26 -5.64
CA THR A 72 -8.01 -4.41 -6.65
C THR A 72 -7.50 -2.97 -6.62
N ALA A 73 -6.64 -2.63 -5.66
CA ALA A 73 -6.06 -1.29 -5.45
C ALA A 73 -7.13 -0.19 -5.36
N LYS A 74 -8.25 -0.48 -4.70
CA LYS A 74 -9.35 0.46 -4.54
C LYS A 74 -8.95 1.62 -3.63
N ILE A 75 -8.74 2.79 -4.23
CA ILE A 75 -8.53 4.07 -3.54
C ILE A 75 -9.81 4.89 -3.70
N THR A 76 -10.50 5.20 -2.61
CA THR A 76 -11.75 5.96 -2.67
C THR A 76 -12.07 6.64 -1.34
N SER A 77 -12.67 7.82 -1.42
CA SER A 77 -13.34 8.46 -0.28
C SER A 77 -14.77 7.94 -0.09
N LEU A 78 -15.30 7.17 -1.05
CA LEU A 78 -16.68 6.67 -1.08
C LEU A 78 -16.72 5.14 -1.01
N HIS A 79 -17.14 4.64 0.14
CA HIS A 79 -17.41 3.24 0.33
C HIS A 79 -18.91 3.01 0.05
N ASN A 80 -19.34 2.72 -1.19
CA ASN A 80 -20.76 2.42 -1.54
C ASN A 80 -21.78 3.56 -1.26
N LEU A 81 -23.10 3.31 -1.26
CA LEU A 81 -24.19 4.25 -0.91
C LEU A 81 -24.24 4.67 0.58
N ILE A 82 -23.10 4.67 1.26
CA ILE A 82 -23.00 4.76 2.72
C ILE A 82 -23.24 6.18 3.24
N TYR A 83 -22.99 7.26 2.46
CA TYR A 83 -23.29 8.62 2.95
C TYR A 83 -24.77 8.81 3.28
N SER A 84 -25.68 8.30 2.45
CA SER A 84 -27.11 8.35 2.74
C SER A 84 -27.48 7.64 4.05
N HIS A 85 -26.79 6.54 4.38
CA HIS A 85 -26.97 5.79 5.62
C HIS A 85 -26.30 6.49 6.81
N LEU A 86 -25.09 7.02 6.64
CA LEU A 86 -24.35 7.76 7.65
C LEU A 86 -25.10 9.01 8.08
N ILE A 87 -25.63 9.78 7.11
CA ILE A 87 -26.44 10.98 7.39
C ILE A 87 -27.69 10.57 8.19
N LYS A 88 -28.41 9.53 7.75
CA LYS A 88 -29.62 9.06 8.45
C LYS A 88 -29.36 8.54 9.86
N LYS A 89 -28.23 7.88 10.10
CA LYS A 89 -27.94 7.19 11.37
C LYS A 89 -27.13 8.04 12.36
N TYR A 90 -26.25 8.90 11.85
CA TYR A 90 -25.25 9.63 12.65
C TYR A 90 -25.23 11.14 12.39
N GLY A 91 -26.12 11.64 11.52
CA GLY A 91 -26.22 13.05 11.18
C GLY A 91 -25.23 13.50 10.11
N GLU A 92 -25.52 14.67 9.55
CA GLU A 92 -24.79 15.24 8.41
C GLU A 92 -23.35 15.60 8.76
N GLN A 93 -23.11 16.18 9.93
CA GLN A 93 -21.77 16.58 10.37
C GLN A 93 -20.82 15.39 10.49
N THR A 94 -21.26 14.27 11.07
CA THR A 94 -20.45 13.04 11.17
C THR A 94 -20.15 12.45 9.80
N ALA A 95 -21.14 12.43 8.91
CA ALA A 95 -20.96 11.94 7.55
C ALA A 95 -19.97 12.82 6.76
N TYR A 96 -20.01 14.14 6.95
CA TYR A 96 -19.07 15.09 6.38
C TYR A 96 -17.65 14.85 6.89
N LEU A 97 -17.45 14.76 8.21
CA LEU A 97 -16.13 14.50 8.80
C LEU A 97 -15.55 13.16 8.34
N TYR A 98 -16.38 12.13 8.18
CA TYR A 98 -15.96 10.86 7.59
C TYR A 98 -15.47 11.05 6.14
N GLY A 99 -16.20 11.79 5.33
CA GLY A 99 -15.81 12.04 3.94
C GLY A 99 -14.53 12.85 3.82
N GLU A 100 -14.41 13.94 4.58
CA GLU A 100 -13.21 14.77 4.64
C GLU A 100 -11.99 13.95 5.08
N ALA A 101 -12.11 13.13 6.13
CA ALA A 101 -11.00 12.32 6.61
C ALA A 101 -10.51 11.29 5.56
N ASN A 102 -11.41 10.69 4.79
CA ASN A 102 -11.00 9.76 3.72
C ASN A 102 -10.45 10.52 2.49
N GLN A 103 -10.92 11.74 2.24
CA GLN A 103 -10.45 12.56 1.14
C GLN A 103 -9.06 13.15 1.40
N SER A 104 -8.80 13.64 2.62
CA SER A 104 -7.53 14.28 2.98
C SER A 104 -6.34 13.32 2.85
N ILE A 105 -6.52 12.05 3.25
CA ILE A 105 -5.50 11.00 3.11
C ILE A 105 -5.08 10.79 1.65
N ASN A 106 -5.99 10.97 0.69
CA ASN A 106 -5.67 10.86 -0.74
C ASN A 106 -4.88 12.06 -1.26
N CYS A 107 -5.12 13.25 -0.70
CA CYS A 107 -4.46 14.48 -1.14
C CYS A 107 -3.00 14.56 -0.67
N ASP A 108 -2.70 14.08 0.54
CA ASP A 108 -1.33 14.16 1.09
C ASP A 108 -0.33 13.26 0.36
N PHE A 109 -0.75 12.12 -0.20
CA PHE A 109 0.11 11.26 -1.02
C PHE A 109 0.55 11.89 -2.35
N THR A 110 -0.11 12.94 -2.82
CA THR A 110 0.25 13.64 -4.07
C THR A 110 1.25 14.78 -3.86
N ARG A 111 1.51 15.16 -2.60
CA ARG A 111 2.60 16.07 -2.24
C ARG A 111 3.87 15.26 -1.95
N ALA A 112 4.47 14.69 -2.99
CA ALA A 112 5.90 14.37 -2.89
C ALA A 112 6.68 15.71 -2.83
N PRO A 113 7.68 15.88 -1.95
CA PRO A 113 8.58 17.01 -2.02
C PRO A 113 9.30 17.02 -3.37
N ALA A 114 9.49 18.24 -3.89
CA ALA A 114 10.17 18.51 -5.15
C ALA A 114 11.66 18.17 -5.08
#